data_AF-A0A957IUL7-F1
#
_entry.id   AF-A0A957IUL7-F1
#
_cell.length_a   1.000
_cell.length_b   1.000
_cell.length_c   1.000
_cell.angle_alpha   90.00
_cell.angle_beta   90.00
_cell.angle_gamma   90.00
#
_symmetry.space_group_name_H-M   'P 1'
#
loop_
_entity.id
_entity.type
_entity.pdbx_description
1 polymer ?
#
loop_
_entity_poly.entity_id
_entity_poly.type
_entity_poly.pdbx_seq_one_letter_code
_entity_poly.pdbx_strand_id
1 'polypeptide(L)'
;MGDMISATHTIHISETLYQRLSRQARAGDKTVDEVAEQMLERVLPPSVGNVPERWRDDLEQMQAMDDETLWRIAQTDFPAELMEQYEDLLEANAKRDLLPSERLQLNMLRDEADLLMLRRGYASLLLHWRGYNIPNPYDVTSDE
;
A
#
# COMPACT_ATOMS: atom_id res chain seq x y z
N MET A 1 -22.55 -13.30 -3.19
CA MET A 1 -22.93 -11.92 -2.86
C MET A 1 -22.59 -11.71 -1.40
N GLY A 2 -21.42 -11.15 -1.10
CA GLY A 2 -21.08 -10.81 0.29
C GLY A 2 -21.70 -9.46 0.61
N ASP A 3 -22.47 -9.38 1.69
CA ASP A 3 -22.96 -8.10 2.22
C ASP A 3 -21.75 -7.20 2.48
N MET A 4 -21.68 -6.07 1.77
CA MET A 4 -20.87 -4.95 2.23
C MET A 4 -21.49 -4.49 3.54
N ILE A 5 -20.77 -4.67 4.64
CA ILE A 5 -21.19 -4.20 5.95
C ILE A 5 -21.19 -2.66 5.91
N SER A 6 -22.34 -2.05 5.63
CA SER A 6 -22.53 -0.60 5.71
C SER A 6 -22.87 -0.21 7.14
N ALA A 7 -22.02 0.58 7.78
CA ALA A 7 -22.26 1.09 9.13
C ALA A 7 -22.64 2.57 9.09
N THR A 8 -23.86 2.92 9.51
CA THR A 8 -24.32 4.31 9.58
C THR A 8 -23.83 4.97 10.85
N HIS A 9 -23.08 6.06 10.70
CA HIS A 9 -22.58 6.87 11.82
C HIS A 9 -23.14 8.29 11.74
N THR A 10 -23.64 8.82 12.85
CA THR A 10 -24.06 10.23 12.92
C THR A 10 -22.86 11.10 13.24
N ILE A 11 -22.56 12.07 12.36
CA ILE A 11 -21.51 13.06 12.56
C ILE A 11 -22.12 14.46 12.66
N HIS A 12 -21.57 15.30 13.53
CA HIS A 12 -21.95 16.69 13.65
C HIS A 12 -21.04 17.56 12.78
N ILE A 13 -21.60 18.18 11.74
CA ILE A 13 -20.90 19.09 10.84
C ILE A 13 -21.55 20.47 10.84
N SER A 14 -20.82 21.49 10.42
CA SER A 14 -21.40 22.84 10.29
C SER A 14 -22.44 22.88 9.17
N GLU A 15 -23.48 23.70 9.36
CA GLU A 15 -24.52 23.94 8.36
C GLU A 15 -23.91 24.36 7.00
N THR A 16 -22.87 25.20 7.05
CA THR A 16 -22.13 25.63 5.86
C THR A 16 -21.51 24.45 5.10
N LEU A 17 -20.96 23.45 5.82
CA LEU A 17 -20.38 22.26 5.19
C LEU A 17 -21.46 21.35 4.60
N TYR A 18 -22.56 21.13 5.31
CA TYR A 18 -23.70 20.36 4.81
C TYR A 18 -24.27 20.97 3.51
N GLN A 19 -24.44 22.29 3.46
CA GLN A 19 -24.92 22.97 2.25
C GLN A 19 -23.95 22.82 1.07
N ARG A 20 -22.64 22.84 1.32
CA ARG A 20 -21.64 22.59 0.27
C ARG A 20 -21.72 21.16 -0.26
N LEU A 21 -21.80 20.17 0.63
CA LEU A 21 -21.98 18.76 0.25
C LEU A 21 -23.26 18.55 -0.55
N SER A 22 -24.38 19.13 -0.10
CA SER A 22 -25.68 19.04 -0.78
C SER A 22 -25.64 19.66 -2.19
N ARG A 23 -24.95 20.79 -2.37
CA ARG A 23 -24.76 21.40 -3.71
C ARG A 23 -23.97 20.49 -4.64
N GLN A 24 -22.89 19.87 -4.15
CA GLN A 24 -22.07 18.96 -4.95
C GLN A 24 -22.82 17.67 -5.28
N ALA A 25 -23.57 17.11 -4.33
CA ALA A 25 -24.43 15.95 -4.49
C ALA A 25 -25.46 16.16 -5.62
N ARG A 26 -26.19 17.28 -5.59
CA ARG A 26 -27.14 17.67 -6.65
C ARG A 26 -26.49 17.86 -8.02
N ALA A 27 -25.26 18.37 -8.06
CA ALA A 27 -24.54 18.57 -9.32
C ALA A 27 -24.10 17.26 -9.98
N GLY A 28 -23.88 16.20 -9.17
CA GLY A 28 -23.44 14.89 -9.64
C GLY A 28 -24.52 13.82 -9.70
N ASP A 29 -25.78 14.17 -9.42
CA ASP A 29 -26.88 13.22 -9.20
C ASP A 29 -26.55 12.12 -8.18
N LYS A 30 -25.85 12.53 -7.11
CA LYS A 30 -25.46 11.67 -5.99
C LYS A 30 -26.15 12.11 -4.71
N THR A 31 -26.17 11.24 -3.72
CA THR A 31 -26.58 11.54 -2.35
C THR A 31 -25.48 12.29 -1.59
N VAL A 32 -25.86 12.96 -0.49
CA VAL A 32 -24.88 13.58 0.42
C VAL A 32 -23.92 12.54 0.98
N ASP A 33 -24.41 11.35 1.28
CA ASP A 33 -23.63 10.25 1.84
C ASP A 33 -22.57 9.76 0.84
N GLU A 34 -22.93 9.52 -0.44
CA GLU A 34 -21.97 9.12 -1.48
C GLU A 34 -20.91 10.19 -1.75
N VAL A 35 -21.27 11.47 -1.66
CA VAL A 35 -20.29 12.55 -1.80
C VAL A 35 -19.40 12.64 -0.57
N ALA A 36 -19.96 12.48 0.64
CA ALA A 36 -19.20 12.48 1.88
C ALA A 36 -18.20 11.32 1.91
N GLU A 37 -18.63 10.11 1.55
CA GLU A 37 -17.79 8.92 1.44
C GLU A 37 -16.63 9.16 0.45
N GLN A 38 -16.93 9.60 -0.78
CA GLN A 38 -15.88 9.90 -1.78
C GLN A 38 -14.92 11.01 -1.37
N MET A 39 -15.33 11.94 -0.51
CA MET A 39 -14.43 12.96 0.03
C MET A 39 -13.58 12.40 1.15
N LEU A 40 -14.17 11.60 2.03
CA LEU A 40 -13.46 10.92 3.12
C LEU A 40 -12.41 9.97 2.55
N GLU A 41 -12.74 9.15 1.55
CA GLU A 41 -11.77 8.26 0.89
C GLU A 41 -10.57 9.00 0.28
N ARG A 42 -10.77 10.23 -0.21
CA ARG A 42 -9.67 11.04 -0.76
C ARG A 42 -8.78 11.67 0.30
N VAL A 43 -9.36 12.00 1.46
CA VAL A 43 -8.64 12.67 2.55
C VAL A 43 -8.02 11.67 3.50
N LEU A 44 -8.59 10.48 3.64
CA LEU A 44 -8.04 9.42 4.48
C LEU A 44 -6.79 8.82 3.84
N PRO A 45 -5.82 8.37 4.65
CA PRO A 45 -4.67 7.65 4.14
C PRO A 45 -5.13 6.37 3.43
N PRO A 46 -4.32 5.89 2.48
CA PRO A 46 -4.62 4.67 1.75
C PRO A 46 -4.85 3.47 2.68
N SER A 47 -5.90 2.71 2.41
CA SER A 47 -6.27 1.56 3.24
C SER A 47 -5.27 0.41 3.09
N VAL A 48 -4.92 -0.21 4.23
CA VAL A 48 -4.15 -1.46 4.31
C VAL A 48 -5.06 -2.71 4.40
N GLY A 49 -6.37 -2.56 4.23
CA GLY A 49 -7.36 -3.62 4.46
C GLY A 49 -7.21 -4.86 3.57
N ASN A 50 -6.58 -4.72 2.40
CA ASN A 50 -6.30 -5.84 1.48
C ASN A 50 -4.98 -6.55 1.77
N VAL A 51 -4.22 -6.10 2.78
CA VAL A 51 -2.93 -6.67 3.17
C VAL A 51 -3.14 -7.77 4.23
N PRO A 52 -2.40 -8.91 4.14
CA PRO A 52 -2.38 -9.91 5.19
C PRO A 52 -2.15 -9.33 6.59
N GLU A 53 -2.89 -9.86 7.59
CA GLU A 53 -2.85 -9.43 9.00
C GLU A 53 -1.43 -9.27 9.53
N ARG A 54 -0.55 -10.23 9.21
CA ARG A 54 0.85 -10.26 9.64
C ARG A 54 1.68 -9.02 9.25
N TRP A 55 1.22 -8.24 8.28
CA TRP A 55 1.92 -7.05 7.78
C TRP A 55 1.16 -5.75 8.03
N ARG A 56 -0.07 -5.80 8.57
CA ARG A 56 -0.89 -4.60 8.77
C ARG A 56 -0.29 -3.64 9.79
N ASP A 57 0.12 -4.14 10.95
CA ASP A 57 0.73 -3.32 12.01
C ASP A 57 1.96 -2.55 11.50
N ASP A 58 2.75 -3.19 10.63
CA ASP A 58 3.94 -2.58 10.04
C ASP A 58 3.58 -1.43 9.08
N LEU A 59 2.60 -1.63 8.21
CA LEU A 59 2.14 -0.60 7.28
C LEU A 59 1.37 0.52 8.00
N GLU A 60 0.60 0.22 9.05
CA GLU A 60 -0.09 1.24 9.84
C GLU A 60 0.90 2.21 10.50
N GLN A 61 2.02 1.70 11.02
CA GLN A 61 3.08 2.54 11.57
C GLN A 61 3.67 3.49 10.53
N MET A 62 3.73 3.09 9.25
CA MET A 62 4.24 3.95 8.18
C MET A 62 3.39 5.19 7.94
N GLN A 63 2.08 5.15 8.25
CA GLN A 63 1.21 6.33 8.09
C GLN A 63 1.68 7.52 8.94
N ALA A 64 2.34 7.25 10.08
CA ALA A 64 2.86 8.26 11.00
C ALA A 64 4.31 8.70 10.69
N MET A 65 5.00 8.07 9.73
CA MET A 65 6.38 8.42 9.37
C MET A 65 6.45 9.74 8.61
N ASP A 66 7.57 10.44 8.73
CA ASP A 66 7.87 11.64 7.93
C ASP A 66 8.16 11.29 6.45
N ASP A 67 8.11 12.31 5.59
CA ASP A 67 8.29 12.13 4.15
C ASP A 67 9.69 11.65 3.76
N GLU A 68 10.74 12.06 4.49
CA GLU A 68 12.12 11.65 4.20
C GLU A 68 12.29 10.14 4.44
N THR A 69 11.73 9.66 5.55
CA THR A 69 11.72 8.24 5.90
C THR A 69 10.92 7.43 4.86
N LEU A 70 9.75 7.92 4.44
CA LEU A 70 8.97 7.26 3.39
C LEU A 70 9.71 7.22 2.04
N TRP A 71 10.39 8.29 1.65
CA TRP A 71 11.20 8.31 0.44
C TRP A 71 12.34 7.29 0.48
N ARG A 72 13.00 7.16 1.64
CA ARG A 72 14.05 6.16 1.85
C ARG A 72 13.50 4.74 1.70
N ILE A 73 12.33 4.46 2.29
CA ILE A 73 11.68 3.16 2.19
C ILE A 73 11.26 2.87 0.74
N ALA A 74 10.65 3.83 0.04
CA ALA A 74 10.21 3.66 -1.35
C ALA A 74 11.37 3.29 -2.30
N GLN A 75 12.56 3.84 -2.03
CA GLN A 75 13.80 3.63 -2.78
C GLN A 75 14.69 2.50 -2.22
N THR A 76 14.24 1.79 -1.18
CA THR A 76 15.03 0.69 -0.62
C THR A 76 15.02 -0.48 -1.59
N ASP A 77 16.20 -0.96 -1.98
CA ASP A 77 16.35 -2.17 -2.79
C ASP A 77 16.60 -3.40 -1.95
N PHE A 78 16.26 -4.56 -2.51
CA PHE A 78 16.57 -5.83 -1.88
C PHE A 78 18.09 -6.03 -1.92
N PRO A 79 18.74 -6.40 -0.80
CA PRO A 79 20.19 -6.54 -0.77
C PRO A 79 20.70 -7.50 -1.85
N ALA A 80 21.72 -7.10 -2.60
CA ALA A 80 22.22 -7.86 -3.75
C ALA A 80 22.70 -9.26 -3.35
N GLU A 81 23.33 -9.37 -2.18
CA GLU A 81 23.81 -10.65 -1.64
C GLU A 81 22.66 -11.60 -1.28
N LEU A 82 21.51 -11.06 -0.87
CA LEU A 82 20.31 -11.87 -0.60
C LEU A 82 19.58 -12.22 -1.90
N MET A 83 19.61 -11.35 -2.90
CA MET A 83 19.07 -11.62 -4.23
C MET A 83 19.82 -12.78 -4.90
N GLU A 84 21.15 -12.76 -4.87
CA GLU A 84 21.99 -13.83 -5.41
C GLU A 84 21.69 -15.17 -4.72
N GLN A 85 21.61 -15.18 -3.38
CA GLN A 85 21.22 -16.38 -2.63
C GLN A 85 19.82 -16.87 -2.98
N TYR A 86 18.88 -15.94 -3.20
CA TYR A 86 17.51 -16.28 -3.59
C TYR A 86 17.48 -16.93 -4.99
N GLU A 87 18.21 -16.36 -5.95
CA GLU A 87 18.34 -16.90 -7.31
C GLU A 87 19.00 -18.28 -7.32
N ASP A 88 20.07 -18.47 -6.55
CA ASP A 88 20.75 -19.77 -6.40
C ASP A 88 19.82 -20.85 -5.85
N LEU A 89 19.02 -20.52 -4.83
CA LEU A 89 18.05 -21.44 -4.24
C LEU A 89 16.90 -21.76 -5.18
N LEU A 90 16.45 -20.79 -5.99
CA LEU A 90 15.44 -21.01 -7.03
C LEU A 90 15.98 -21.93 -8.13
N GLU A 91 17.23 -21.72 -8.56
CA GLU A 91 17.89 -22.55 -9.56
C GLU A 91 18.09 -23.99 -9.04
N ALA A 92 18.51 -24.13 -7.78
CA ALA A 92 18.61 -25.42 -7.12
C ALA A 92 17.26 -26.13 -7.02
N ASN A 93 16.19 -25.43 -6.65
CA ASN A 93 14.83 -25.98 -6.56
C ASN A 93 14.27 -26.42 -7.93
N ALA A 94 14.71 -25.78 -9.02
CA ALA A 94 14.34 -26.18 -10.38
C ALA A 94 15.06 -27.46 -10.84
N LYS A 95 16.28 -27.70 -10.33
CA LYS A 95 17.12 -28.85 -10.71
C LYS A 95 16.92 -30.06 -9.80
N ARG A 96 16.57 -29.85 -8.54
CA ARG A 96 16.46 -30.90 -7.51
C ARG A 96 15.51 -30.51 -6.38
N ASP A 97 15.14 -31.51 -5.58
CA ASP A 97 14.50 -31.24 -4.31
C ASP A 97 15.46 -30.52 -3.36
N LEU A 98 14.98 -29.40 -2.79
CA LEU A 98 15.68 -28.67 -1.74
C LEU A 98 15.70 -29.45 -0.43
N LEU A 99 16.84 -29.38 0.26
CA LEU A 99 16.99 -29.81 1.64
C LEU A 99 16.06 -29.01 2.55
N PRO A 100 15.68 -29.53 3.73
CA PRO A 100 14.81 -28.82 4.66
C PRO A 100 15.33 -27.43 5.04
N SER A 101 16.64 -27.27 5.24
CA SER A 101 17.27 -25.99 5.55
C SER A 101 17.21 -25.00 4.40
N GLU A 102 17.44 -25.46 3.17
CA GLU A 102 17.38 -24.63 1.95
C GLU A 102 15.96 -24.17 1.67
N ARG A 103 14.97 -25.04 1.88
CA ARG A 103 13.56 -24.70 1.72
C ARG A 103 13.11 -23.66 2.75
N LEU A 104 13.59 -23.78 3.98
CA LEU A 104 13.35 -22.77 5.02
C LEU A 104 13.96 -21.43 4.62
N GLN A 105 15.21 -21.42 4.17
CA GLN A 105 15.90 -20.21 3.71
C GLN A 105 15.20 -19.57 2.51
N LEU A 106 14.78 -20.37 1.52
CA LEU A 106 14.04 -19.89 0.36
C LEU A 106 12.72 -19.22 0.76
N ASN A 107 11.98 -19.82 1.70
CA ASN A 107 10.74 -19.22 2.21
C ASN A 107 10.99 -17.91 2.95
N MET A 108 12.03 -17.85 3.78
CA MET A 108 12.41 -16.62 4.50
C MET A 108 12.78 -15.49 3.53
N LEU A 109 13.59 -15.77 2.50
CA LEU A 109 13.97 -14.79 1.49
C LEU A 109 12.76 -14.28 0.71
N ARG A 110 11.82 -15.17 0.40
CA ARG A 110 10.57 -14.80 -0.27
C ARG A 110 9.70 -13.89 0.59
N ASP A 111 9.51 -14.23 1.86
CA ASP A 111 8.71 -13.42 2.78
C ASP A 111 9.34 -12.02 2.99
N GLU A 112 10.67 -11.94 3.06
CA GLU A 112 11.41 -10.66 3.18
C GLU A 112 11.26 -9.81 1.91
N ALA A 113 11.39 -10.42 0.73
CA ALA A 113 11.21 -9.74 -0.55
C ALA A 113 9.77 -9.23 -0.71
N ASP A 114 8.77 -10.06 -0.37
CA ASP A 114 7.36 -9.69 -0.43
C ASP A 114 7.05 -8.51 0.51
N LEU A 115 7.55 -8.56 1.76
CA LEU A 115 7.39 -7.47 2.72
C LEU A 115 8.07 -6.19 2.24
N LEU A 116 9.27 -6.28 1.68
CA LEU A 116 9.96 -5.12 1.13
C LEU A 116 9.15 -4.48 0.00
N MET A 117 8.65 -5.27 -0.96
CA MET A 117 7.82 -4.74 -2.05
C MET A 117 6.56 -4.06 -1.52
N LEU A 118 5.91 -4.62 -0.50
CA LEU A 118 4.74 -4.02 0.13
C LEU A 118 5.07 -2.68 0.79
N ARG A 119 6.16 -2.62 1.57
CA ARG A 119 6.63 -1.37 2.19
C ARG A 119 6.94 -0.32 1.13
N ARG A 120 7.64 -0.67 0.04
CA ARG A 120 7.96 0.26 -1.05
C ARG A 120 6.72 0.81 -1.74
N GLY A 121 5.78 -0.08 -2.08
CA GLY A 121 4.53 0.29 -2.73
C GLY A 121 3.67 1.18 -1.83
N TYR A 122 3.58 0.85 -0.55
CA TYR A 122 2.80 1.62 0.40
C TYR A 122 3.43 2.97 0.75
N ALA A 123 4.75 3.04 0.89
CA ALA A 123 5.47 4.30 1.04
C ALA A 123 5.22 5.23 -0.15
N SER A 124 5.28 4.68 -1.37
CA SER A 124 4.91 5.42 -2.58
C SER A 124 3.45 5.90 -2.51
N LEU A 125 2.50 5.03 -2.15
CA LEU A 125 1.10 5.44 -2.09
C LEU A 125 0.85 6.55 -1.05
N LEU A 126 1.53 6.51 0.10
CA LEU A 126 1.48 7.55 1.13
C LEU A 126 2.05 8.88 0.64
N LEU A 127 3.22 8.85 0.00
CA LEU A 127 3.84 10.03 -0.59
C LEU A 127 2.94 10.66 -1.67
N HIS A 128 2.29 9.84 -2.49
CA HIS A 128 1.36 10.31 -3.52
C HIS A 128 0.13 10.98 -2.89
N TRP A 129 -0.43 10.35 -1.86
CA TRP A 129 -1.52 10.91 -1.07
C TRP A 129 -1.14 12.23 -0.39
N ARG A 130 0.11 12.40 0.05
CA ARG A 130 0.65 13.65 0.61
C ARG A 130 0.93 14.74 -0.43
N GLY A 131 0.70 14.45 -1.72
CA GLY A 131 0.83 15.40 -2.82
C GLY A 131 2.20 15.40 -3.51
N TYR A 132 3.06 14.42 -3.23
CA TYR A 132 4.31 14.25 -3.97
C TYR A 132 4.05 13.60 -5.34
N ASN A 133 4.78 14.07 -6.36
CA ASN A 133 4.82 13.38 -7.64
C ASN A 133 5.85 12.25 -7.54
N ILE A 134 5.38 11.01 -7.64
CA ILE A 134 6.25 9.84 -7.52
C ILE A 134 6.50 9.30 -8.92
N PRO A 135 7.77 9.19 -9.32
CA PRO A 135 8.13 8.45 -10.52
C PRO A 135 7.50 7.06 -10.45
N ASN A 136 6.87 6.60 -11.53
CA ASN A 136 6.37 5.23 -11.55
C ASN A 136 7.54 4.28 -11.22
N PRO A 137 7.43 3.38 -10.22
CA PRO A 137 8.52 2.44 -9.91
C PRO A 137 8.85 1.48 -11.06
N TYR A 138 8.01 1.45 -12.11
CA TYR A 138 8.26 0.73 -13.37
C TYR A 138 8.69 1.63 -14.53
N ASP A 139 8.93 2.94 -14.29
CA ASP A 139 9.67 3.79 -15.24
C ASP A 139 11.15 3.40 -15.16
N VAL A 140 11.46 2.21 -15.68
CA VAL A 140 12.82 1.84 -16.04
C VAL A 140 13.15 2.75 -17.21
N THR A 141 13.78 3.90 -16.94
CA THR A 141 14.49 4.63 -17.98
C THR A 141 15.48 3.65 -18.57
N SER A 142 15.09 3.12 -19.73
CA SER A 142 15.96 2.42 -20.66
C SER A 142 16.90 3.49 -21.20
N ASP A 143 17.89 3.89 -20.40
CA ASP A 143 19.04 4.61 -20.93
C ASP A 143 20.03 3.54 -21.36
N GLU A 144 20.11 3.42 -22.70
CA GLU A 144 21.11 2.68 -23.49
C GLU A 144 22.55 3.13 -23.20
#